data_AF-A0A9D3Y5V9-F1
#
_entry.id   AF-A0A9D3Y5V9-F1
#
_cell.length_a   1.000
_cell.length_b   1.000
_cell.length_c   1.000
_cell.angle_alpha   90.00
_cell.angle_beta   90.00
_cell.angle_gamma   90.00
#
_symmetry.space_group_name_H-M   'P 1'
#
loop_
_entity.id
_entity.type
_entity.pdbx_description
1 polymer ?
#
loop_
_entity_poly.entity_id
_entity_poly.type
_entity_poly.pdbx_seq_one_letter_code
_entity_poly.pdbx_strand_id
1 'polypeptide(L)'
;MEKASIHTYVRNMMALPFLPAADIEPAFQLLAIRANSEQLSRFVHYMEEQWINYAIFDIDSLSVYGVTVRTNNDTEGWHQSLNRKAGGQERTFYRLVLALRAEAENVQYELRYLREGQSTRRVRPVSRRIEKSIRDLWARYDNKDITTSELLSECAKVYGPQVEPTAERTVHETLVTRL
;
A
#
# COMPACT_ATOMS: atom_id res chain seq x y z
N MET A 1 10.37 22.96 -7.92
CA MET A 1 9.37 22.81 -6.83
C MET A 1 10.04 22.93 -5.47
N GLU A 2 9.36 23.47 -4.45
CA GLU A 2 9.80 23.38 -3.05
C GLU A 2 9.69 21.94 -2.50
N LYS A 3 10.50 21.58 -1.49
CA LYS A 3 10.55 20.21 -0.92
C LYS A 3 9.18 19.67 -0.49
N ALA A 4 8.35 20.49 0.15
CA ALA A 4 7.00 20.10 0.57
C ALA A 4 6.09 19.80 -0.64
N SER A 5 6.23 20.56 -1.72
CA SER A 5 5.50 20.35 -2.97
C SER A 5 5.92 19.06 -3.69
N ILE A 6 7.20 18.68 -3.64
CA ILE A 6 7.71 17.44 -4.25
C ILE A 6 7.13 16.22 -3.53
N HIS A 7 7.09 16.26 -2.20
CA HIS A 7 6.55 15.15 -1.41
C HIS A 7 5.05 14.93 -1.70
N THR A 8 4.27 16.00 -1.79
CA THR A 8 2.85 15.91 -2.19
C THR A 8 2.72 15.39 -3.62
N TYR A 9 3.57 15.83 -4.54
CA TYR A 9 3.59 15.33 -5.92
C TYR A 9 3.82 13.82 -5.98
N VAL A 10 4.88 13.33 -5.31
CA VAL A 10 5.20 11.89 -5.27
C VAL A 10 4.07 11.10 -4.62
N ARG A 11 3.46 11.61 -3.54
CA ARG A 11 2.31 10.95 -2.90
C ARG A 11 1.11 10.80 -3.82
N ASN A 12 0.80 11.83 -4.61
CA ASN A 12 -0.26 11.72 -5.62
C ASN A 12 0.08 10.66 -6.67
N MET A 13 1.33 10.60 -7.13
CA MET A 13 1.76 9.57 -8.08
C MET A 13 1.60 8.15 -7.49
N MET A 14 1.98 7.96 -6.22
CA MET A 14 1.82 6.67 -5.52
C MET A 14 0.37 6.32 -5.19
N ALA A 15 -0.56 7.27 -5.30
CA ALA A 15 -1.98 7.08 -5.02
C ALA A 15 -2.80 6.75 -6.29
N LEU A 16 -2.19 6.77 -7.48
CA LEU A 16 -2.85 6.41 -8.74
C LEU A 16 -3.58 5.06 -8.69
N PRO A 17 -3.04 3.98 -8.07
CA PRO A 17 -3.74 2.71 -7.95
C PRO A 17 -5.11 2.78 -7.26
N PHE A 18 -5.39 3.83 -6.48
CA PHE A 18 -6.67 4.00 -5.78
C PHE A 18 -7.77 4.61 -6.66
N LEU A 19 -7.48 4.95 -7.91
CA LEU A 19 -8.46 5.42 -8.89
C LEU A 19 -9.02 4.24 -9.70
N PRO A 20 -10.23 4.38 -10.28
CA PRO A 20 -10.70 3.43 -11.28
C PRO A 20 -9.73 3.36 -12.46
N ALA A 21 -9.60 2.18 -13.08
CA ALA A 21 -8.61 1.93 -14.14
C ALA A 21 -8.70 2.97 -15.29
N ALA A 22 -9.92 3.32 -15.70
CA ALA A 22 -10.16 4.31 -16.75
C ALA A 22 -9.65 5.73 -16.41
N ASP A 23 -9.51 6.05 -15.12
CA ASP A 23 -9.10 7.37 -14.65
C ASP A 23 -7.59 7.44 -14.33
N ILE A 24 -6.89 6.30 -14.27
CA ILE A 24 -5.47 6.22 -13.90
C ILE A 24 -4.60 6.93 -14.94
N GLU A 25 -4.74 6.57 -16.22
CA GLU A 25 -3.90 7.13 -17.29
C GLU A 25 -4.13 8.65 -17.47
N PRO A 26 -5.38 9.15 -17.54
CA PRO A 26 -5.62 10.60 -17.57
C PRO A 26 -5.01 11.33 -16.36
N ALA A 27 -5.17 10.77 -15.15
CA ALA A 27 -4.59 11.36 -13.94
C ALA A 27 -3.06 11.35 -13.97
N PHE A 28 -2.44 10.28 -14.46
CA PHE A 28 -1.00 10.17 -14.64
C PHE A 28 -0.48 11.24 -15.60
N GLN A 29 -1.11 11.41 -16.76
CA GLN A 29 -0.71 12.42 -17.75
C GLN A 29 -0.75 13.84 -17.17
N LEU A 30 -1.78 14.17 -16.39
CA LEU A 30 -1.88 15.46 -15.69
C LEU A 30 -0.76 15.68 -14.67
N LEU A 31 -0.32 14.62 -13.98
CA LEU A 31 0.83 14.69 -13.07
C LEU A 31 2.13 14.80 -13.86
N ALA A 32 2.31 14.03 -14.92
CA ALA A 32 3.53 14.02 -15.75
C ALA A 32 3.90 15.42 -16.25
N ILE A 33 2.92 16.21 -16.70
CA ILE A 33 3.13 17.60 -17.17
C ILE A 33 3.68 18.52 -16.06
N ARG A 34 3.41 18.22 -14.78
CA ARG A 34 3.84 19.03 -13.64
C ARG A 34 5.27 18.75 -13.20
N ALA A 35 5.93 17.73 -13.76
CA ALA A 35 7.34 17.44 -13.47
C ALA A 35 8.24 18.56 -14.02
N ASN A 36 8.89 19.30 -13.13
CA ASN A 36 9.70 20.47 -13.49
C ASN A 36 11.19 20.35 -13.15
N SER A 37 11.65 19.14 -12.82
CA SER A 37 13.07 18.86 -12.63
C SER A 37 13.44 17.58 -13.35
N GLU A 38 14.71 17.47 -13.75
CA GLU A 38 15.23 16.28 -14.43
C GLU A 38 15.00 15.01 -13.62
N GLN A 39 15.17 15.06 -12.30
CA GLN A 39 14.93 13.90 -11.42
C GLN A 39 13.45 13.49 -11.43
N LEU A 40 12.52 14.45 -11.45
CA LEU A 40 11.10 14.15 -11.53
C LEU A 40 10.71 13.62 -12.90
N SER A 41 11.31 14.13 -13.99
CA SER A 41 11.11 13.59 -15.33
C SER A 41 11.59 12.14 -15.44
N ARG A 42 12.76 11.81 -14.87
CA ARG A 42 13.23 10.42 -14.80
C ARG A 42 12.30 9.52 -14.00
N PHE A 43 11.77 10.03 -12.88
CA PHE A 43 10.78 9.30 -12.08
C PHE A 43 9.47 9.06 -12.84
N VAL A 44 8.94 10.08 -13.53
CA VAL A 44 7.74 9.96 -14.37
C VAL A 44 7.96 8.93 -15.49
N HIS A 45 9.10 9.00 -16.17
CA HIS A 45 9.44 8.05 -17.22
C HIS A 45 9.52 6.61 -16.71
N TYR A 46 10.16 6.39 -15.56
CA TYR A 46 10.14 5.08 -14.89
C TYR A 46 8.71 4.62 -14.57
N MET A 47 7.87 5.52 -14.04
CA MET A 47 6.48 5.18 -13.71
C MET A 47 5.68 4.79 -14.95
N GLU A 48 5.87 5.52 -16.04
CA GLU A 48 5.24 5.25 -17.32
C GLU A 48 5.62 3.87 -17.87
N GLU A 49 6.93 3.57 -17.95
CA GLU A 49 7.41 2.30 -18.51
C GLU A 49 7.03 1.08 -17.67
N GLN A 50 7.07 1.22 -16.34
CA GLN A 50 6.91 0.08 -15.44
C GLN A 50 5.47 -0.17 -14.99
N TRP A 51 4.63 0.86 -14.98
CA TRP A 51 3.29 0.76 -14.37
C TRP A 51 2.15 1.18 -15.29
N ILE A 52 2.38 2.05 -16.27
CA ILE A 52 1.32 2.52 -17.18
C ILE A 52 1.36 1.73 -18.50
N ASN A 53 2.54 1.60 -19.11
CA ASN A 53 2.75 0.98 -20.42
C ASN A 53 3.44 -0.39 -20.32
N TYR A 54 3.33 -1.07 -19.19
CA TYR A 54 4.02 -2.33 -18.98
C TYR A 54 3.43 -3.45 -19.83
N ALA A 55 4.28 -4.21 -20.52
CA ALA A 55 3.84 -5.19 -21.52
C ALA A 55 3.17 -6.45 -20.95
N ILE A 56 3.32 -6.72 -19.64
CA ILE A 56 2.82 -7.95 -19.00
C ILE A 56 1.56 -7.71 -18.15
N PHE A 57 1.42 -6.52 -17.57
CA PHE A 57 0.31 -6.19 -16.68
C PHE A 57 -0.42 -4.95 -17.19
N ASP A 58 -1.71 -5.12 -17.48
CA ASP A 58 -2.57 -4.03 -17.92
C ASP A 58 -2.86 -3.04 -16.77
N ILE A 59 -3.29 -1.83 -17.12
CA ILE A 59 -3.68 -0.77 -16.16
C ILE A 59 -4.77 -1.25 -15.19
N ASP A 60 -5.67 -2.14 -15.62
CA ASP A 60 -6.66 -2.77 -14.73
C ASP A 60 -6.03 -3.56 -13.58
N SER A 61 -4.86 -4.16 -13.80
CA SER A 61 -4.13 -4.89 -12.76
C SER A 61 -3.45 -3.96 -11.75
N LEU A 62 -3.22 -2.70 -12.12
CA LEU A 62 -2.70 -1.67 -11.23
C LEU A 62 -3.81 -1.12 -10.32
N SER A 63 -5.04 -1.04 -10.82
CA SER A 63 -6.19 -0.53 -10.06
C SER A 63 -6.53 -1.43 -8.87
N VAL A 64 -6.61 -0.84 -7.69
CA VAL A 64 -7.16 -1.47 -6.48
C VAL A 64 -8.54 -0.91 -6.13
N TYR A 65 -9.14 -0.12 -7.02
CA TYR A 65 -10.46 0.49 -6.81
C TYR A 65 -11.54 -0.56 -6.58
N GLY A 66 -12.31 -0.44 -5.49
CA GLY A 66 -13.36 -1.41 -5.15
C GLY A 66 -12.85 -2.76 -4.65
N VAL A 67 -11.53 -2.98 -4.61
CA VAL A 67 -10.93 -4.24 -4.17
C VAL A 67 -10.84 -4.28 -2.64
N THR A 68 -11.46 -5.29 -2.03
CA THR A 68 -11.48 -5.45 -0.56
C THR A 68 -10.19 -6.07 -0.02
N VAL A 69 -9.48 -6.85 -0.83
CA VAL A 69 -8.30 -7.61 -0.42
C VAL A 69 -7.12 -7.26 -1.32
N ARG A 70 -6.05 -6.71 -0.74
CA ARG A 70 -4.81 -6.46 -1.47
C ARG A 70 -4.01 -7.75 -1.55
N THR A 71 -4.08 -8.42 -2.70
CA THR A 71 -3.42 -9.70 -2.99
C THR A 71 -1.95 -9.74 -2.55
N ASN A 72 -1.19 -8.66 -2.75
CA ASN A 72 0.21 -8.62 -2.33
C ASN A 72 0.41 -8.75 -0.80
N ASN A 73 -0.45 -8.11 0.00
CA ASN A 73 -0.33 -8.22 1.45
C ASN A 73 -0.67 -9.63 1.95
N ASP A 74 -1.50 -10.34 1.19
CA ASP A 74 -1.95 -11.68 1.52
C ASP A 74 -0.88 -12.70 1.16
N THR A 75 -0.27 -12.56 -0.02
CA THR A 75 0.89 -13.37 -0.43
C THR A 75 2.09 -13.11 0.47
N GLU A 76 2.43 -11.85 0.78
CA GLU A 76 3.50 -11.51 1.71
C GLU A 76 3.22 -12.05 3.12
N GLY A 77 1.98 -11.91 3.61
CA GLY A 77 1.57 -12.44 4.91
C GLY A 77 1.71 -13.96 4.98
N TRP A 78 1.30 -14.66 3.91
CA TRP A 78 1.46 -16.10 3.78
C TRP A 78 2.94 -16.51 3.73
N HIS A 79 3.75 -15.85 2.89
CA HIS A 79 5.20 -16.07 2.83
C HIS A 79 5.87 -15.87 4.17
N GLN A 80 5.51 -14.81 4.90
CA GLN A 80 6.09 -14.52 6.21
C GLN A 80 5.71 -15.57 7.26
N SER A 81 4.45 -16.02 7.25
CA SER A 81 3.99 -17.11 8.11
C SER A 81 4.74 -18.40 7.81
N LEU A 82 4.84 -18.77 6.54
CA LEU A 82 5.53 -19.97 6.09
C LEU A 82 7.02 -19.94 6.45
N ASN A 83 7.68 -18.81 6.20
CA ASN A 83 9.09 -18.59 6.54
C ASN A 83 9.35 -18.77 8.05
N ARG A 84 8.46 -18.27 8.90
CA ARG A 84 8.53 -18.45 10.35
C ARG A 84 8.32 -19.92 10.75
N LYS A 85 7.34 -20.61 10.15
CA LYS A 85 7.06 -22.03 10.43
C LYS A 85 8.18 -22.96 9.93
N ALA A 86 8.86 -22.61 8.85
CA ALA A 86 9.93 -23.41 8.25
C ALA A 86 11.34 -23.20 8.88
N GLY A 87 11.47 -22.40 9.95
CA GLY A 87 12.74 -22.22 10.66
C GLY A 87 13.54 -20.97 10.30
N GLY A 88 12.94 -19.93 9.71
CA GLY A 88 13.58 -18.62 9.57
C GLY A 88 14.69 -18.61 8.52
N GLN A 89 15.95 -18.34 8.89
CA GLN A 89 17.08 -18.34 7.94
C GLN A 89 17.72 -19.73 7.76
N GLU A 90 17.52 -20.67 8.69
CA GLU A 90 18.09 -22.02 8.66
C GLU A 90 17.10 -23.06 8.11
N ARG A 91 16.63 -22.83 6.87
CA ARG A 91 15.61 -23.69 6.23
C ARG A 91 16.29 -24.88 5.56
N THR A 92 15.86 -26.09 5.91
CA THR A 92 16.11 -27.29 5.11
C THR A 92 14.88 -27.61 4.27
N PHE A 93 15.08 -28.25 3.11
CA PHE A 93 13.98 -28.67 2.22
C PHE A 93 12.90 -29.46 2.98
N TYR A 94 13.30 -30.39 3.85
CA TYR A 94 12.37 -31.19 4.64
C TYR A 94 11.52 -30.37 5.63
N ARG A 95 12.08 -29.33 6.26
CA ARG A 95 11.33 -28.43 7.14
C ARG A 95 10.29 -27.62 6.35
N LEU A 96 10.64 -27.19 5.14
CA LEU A 96 9.70 -26.51 4.25
C LEU A 96 8.54 -27.42 3.84
N VAL A 97 8.83 -28.67 3.43
CA VAL A 97 7.81 -29.65 3.06
C VAL A 97 6.83 -29.92 4.21
N LEU A 98 7.34 -30.07 5.44
CA LEU A 98 6.49 -30.25 6.62
C LEU A 98 5.61 -29.02 6.90
N ALA A 99 6.17 -27.80 6.77
CA ALA A 99 5.42 -26.56 6.96
C ALA A 99 4.32 -26.40 5.89
N LEU A 100 4.61 -26.71 4.63
CA LEU A 100 3.65 -26.67 3.53
C LEU A 100 2.51 -27.68 3.75
N ARG A 101 2.84 -28.90 4.18
CA ARG A 101 1.82 -29.91 4.52
C ARG A 101 0.90 -29.42 5.64
N ALA A 102 1.46 -28.87 6.71
CA ALA A 102 0.68 -28.34 7.82
C ALA A 102 -0.23 -27.17 7.38
N GLU A 103 0.23 -26.30 6.47
CA GLU A 103 -0.63 -25.25 5.92
C GLU A 103 -1.75 -25.80 5.04
N ALA A 104 -1.49 -26.85 4.23
CA ALA A 104 -2.53 -27.49 3.42
C ALA A 104 -3.63 -28.11 4.29
N GLU A 105 -3.29 -28.68 5.43
CA GLU A 105 -4.24 -29.20 6.41
C GLU A 105 -5.05 -28.06 7.09
N ASN A 106 -4.47 -26.86 7.23
CA ASN A 106 -5.14 -25.71 7.83
C ASN A 106 -6.23 -25.06 6.97
N VAL A 107 -6.15 -25.20 5.64
CA VAL A 107 -7.13 -24.63 4.70
C VAL A 107 -8.55 -25.07 5.02
N GLN A 108 -8.74 -26.32 5.49
CA GLN A 108 -10.06 -26.82 5.85
C GLN A 108 -10.66 -26.09 7.06
N TYR A 109 -9.83 -25.71 8.04
CA TYR A 109 -10.28 -24.94 9.18
C TYR A 109 -10.64 -23.51 8.76
N GLU A 110 -9.83 -22.87 7.91
CA GLU A 110 -10.15 -21.52 7.41
C GLU A 110 -11.46 -21.49 6.64
N LEU A 111 -11.68 -22.46 5.74
CA LEU A 111 -12.95 -22.61 5.02
C LEU A 111 -14.15 -22.77 5.96
N ARG A 112 -13.98 -23.54 7.04
CA ARG A 112 -15.03 -23.72 8.04
C ARG A 112 -15.33 -22.41 8.79
N TYR A 113 -14.30 -21.70 9.25
CA TYR A 113 -14.48 -20.40 9.92
C TYR A 113 -15.17 -19.39 9.00
N LEU A 114 -14.79 -19.32 7.72
CA LEU A 114 -15.42 -18.45 6.74
C LEU A 114 -16.90 -18.81 6.50
N ARG A 115 -17.24 -20.11 6.44
CA ARG A 115 -18.64 -20.58 6.34
C ARG A 115 -19.48 -20.18 7.55
N GLU A 116 -18.86 -20.18 8.73
CA GLU A 116 -19.48 -19.74 9.99
C GLU A 116 -19.50 -18.20 10.13
N GLY A 117 -19.09 -17.46 9.09
CA GLY A 117 -19.06 -16.00 9.06
C GLY A 117 -17.95 -15.36 9.90
N GLN A 118 -16.99 -16.17 10.37
CA GLN A 118 -15.89 -15.71 11.20
C GLN A 118 -14.67 -15.35 10.35
N SER A 119 -14.08 -14.18 10.64
CA SER A 119 -12.81 -13.79 10.03
C SER A 119 -11.65 -14.49 10.73
N THR A 120 -10.89 -15.29 9.99
CA THR A 120 -9.64 -15.92 10.45
C THR A 120 -8.51 -14.91 10.64
N ARG A 121 -8.62 -13.75 10.00
CA ARG A 121 -7.57 -12.73 9.98
C ARG A 121 -7.77 -11.67 11.06
N ARG A 122 -6.74 -11.46 11.86
CA ARG A 122 -6.61 -10.28 12.73
C ARG A 122 -6.08 -9.09 11.92
N VAL A 123 -6.96 -8.14 11.62
CA VAL A 123 -6.55 -6.87 10.99
C VAL A 123 -6.19 -5.84 12.06
N ARG A 124 -5.05 -5.14 11.88
CA ARG A 124 -4.63 -4.08 12.80
C ARG A 124 -5.66 -2.95 12.83
N PRO A 125 -5.94 -2.33 14.00
CA PRO A 125 -6.92 -1.24 14.09
C PRO A 125 -6.64 -0.08 13.13
N VAL A 126 -5.36 0.29 12.95
CA VAL A 126 -4.93 1.36 12.03
C VAL A 126 -5.28 1.01 10.58
N SER A 127 -4.97 -0.22 10.13
CA SER A 127 -5.31 -0.69 8.78
C SER A 127 -6.81 -0.65 8.52
N ARG A 128 -7.63 -1.06 9.51
CA ARG A 128 -9.09 -0.97 9.39
C ARG A 128 -9.59 0.48 9.23
N ARG A 129 -8.99 1.43 9.93
CA ARG A 129 -9.34 2.85 9.81
C ARG A 129 -8.99 3.38 8.42
N ILE A 130 -7.80 3.05 7.93
CA ILE A 130 -7.34 3.44 6.59
C ILE A 130 -8.26 2.84 5.52
N GLU A 131 -8.55 1.54 5.57
CA GLU A 131 -9.44 0.86 4.64
C GLU A 131 -10.87 1.43 4.69
N LYS A 132 -11.37 1.77 5.87
CA LYS A 132 -12.66 2.45 6.00
C LYS A 132 -12.62 3.81 5.31
N SER A 133 -11.60 4.63 5.58
CA SER A 133 -11.45 5.95 4.97
C SER A 133 -11.39 5.88 3.44
N ILE A 134 -10.68 4.90 2.88
CA ILE A 134 -10.59 4.71 1.42
C ILE A 134 -11.96 4.29 0.85
N ARG A 135 -12.66 3.37 1.50
CA ARG A 135 -14.02 2.96 1.06
C ARG A 135 -15.02 4.12 1.12
N ASP A 136 -14.96 4.94 2.16
CA ASP A 136 -15.81 6.12 2.29
C ASP A 136 -15.52 7.15 1.17
N LEU A 137 -14.25 7.30 0.76
CA LEU A 137 -13.86 8.13 -0.38
C LEU A 137 -14.36 7.56 -1.71
N TRP A 138 -14.24 6.26 -1.92
CA TRP A 138 -14.77 5.60 -3.12
C TRP A 138 -16.28 5.76 -3.23
N ALA A 139 -17.04 5.58 -2.15
CA ALA A 139 -18.48 5.78 -2.15
C ALA A 139 -18.87 7.23 -2.54
N ARG A 140 -18.14 8.23 -2.07
CA ARG A 140 -18.33 9.63 -2.47
C ARG A 140 -18.01 9.85 -3.94
N TYR A 141 -16.99 9.18 -4.46
CA TYR A 141 -16.62 9.25 -5.87
C TYR A 141 -17.69 8.61 -6.77
N ASP A 142 -18.19 7.43 -6.40
CA ASP A 142 -19.28 6.73 -7.10
C ASP A 142 -20.57 7.57 -7.16
N ASN A 143 -20.86 8.29 -6.08
CA ASN A 143 -21.98 9.23 -6.01
C ASN A 143 -21.74 10.54 -6.79
N LYS A 144 -20.54 10.74 -7.35
CA LYS A 144 -20.10 11.96 -8.03
C LYS A 144 -20.05 13.20 -7.14
N ASP A 145 -19.88 13.00 -5.83
CA ASP A 145 -19.74 14.09 -4.85
C ASP A 145 -18.32 14.71 -4.88
N ILE A 146 -17.35 13.97 -5.40
CA ILE A 146 -15.94 14.40 -5.51
C ILE A 146 -15.40 14.09 -6.91
N THR A 147 -14.47 14.92 -7.36
CA THR A 147 -13.75 14.76 -8.63
C THR A 147 -12.59 13.78 -8.51
N THR A 148 -12.07 13.32 -9.64
CA THR A 148 -10.89 12.42 -9.70
C THR A 148 -9.66 13.03 -9.04
N SER A 149 -9.44 14.34 -9.22
CA SER A 149 -8.33 15.06 -8.60
C SER A 149 -8.48 15.14 -7.08
N GLU A 150 -9.70 15.30 -6.58
CA GLU A 150 -9.97 15.31 -5.13
C GLU A 150 -9.80 13.92 -4.54
N LEU A 151 -10.34 12.88 -5.20
CA LEU A 151 -10.15 11.49 -4.79
C LEU A 151 -8.65 11.15 -4.70
N LEU A 152 -7.87 11.49 -5.72
CA LEU A 152 -6.44 11.25 -5.76
C LEU A 152 -5.72 11.94 -4.59
N SER A 153 -6.03 13.21 -4.34
CA SER A 153 -5.40 13.99 -3.28
C SER A 153 -5.74 13.47 -1.89
N GLU A 154 -6.99 13.09 -1.65
CA GLU A 154 -7.42 12.53 -0.36
C GLU A 154 -6.82 11.14 -0.13
N CYS A 155 -6.79 10.27 -1.15
CA CYS A 155 -6.12 8.96 -1.07
C CYS A 155 -4.62 9.12 -0.77
N ALA A 156 -3.95 10.08 -1.40
CA ALA A 156 -2.54 10.39 -1.16
C ALA A 156 -2.24 10.84 0.28
N LYS A 157 -3.18 11.55 0.92
CA LYS A 157 -3.08 11.94 2.34
C LYS A 157 -3.26 10.74 3.27
N VAL A 158 -4.21 9.87 2.96
CA VAL A 158 -4.55 8.69 3.78
C VAL A 158 -3.44 7.63 3.73
N TYR A 159 -2.81 7.44 2.57
CA TYR A 159 -1.80 6.38 2.36
C TYR A 159 -0.34 6.86 2.50
N GLY A 160 -0.10 8.16 2.60
CA GLY A 160 1.23 8.72 2.82
C GLY A 160 1.79 8.38 4.21
N PRO A 161 3.12 8.33 4.39
CA PRO A 161 3.72 8.15 5.72
C PRO A 161 3.20 9.26 6.65
N GLN A 162 2.65 8.86 7.80
CA GLN A 162 2.25 9.81 8.83
C GLN A 162 3.53 10.54 9.24
N VAL A 163 3.64 11.82 8.90
CA VAL A 163 4.70 12.66 9.46
C VAL A 163 4.29 12.82 10.91
N GLU A 164 4.81 11.96 11.79
CA GLU A 164 4.75 12.27 13.21
C GLU A 164 5.40 13.64 13.37
N PRO A 165 4.75 14.60 14.06
CA PRO A 165 5.37 15.87 14.34
C PRO A 165 6.68 15.55 15.05
N THR A 166 7.80 15.89 14.40
CA THR A 166 9.14 15.75 14.96
C THR A 166 9.10 16.32 16.35
N ALA A 167 9.11 15.44 17.37
CA ALA A 167 9.40 15.86 18.72
C ALA A 167 10.73 16.58 18.63
N GLU A 168 10.69 17.87 18.93
CA GLU A 168 11.87 18.72 19.01
C GLU A 168 12.93 17.96 19.78
N ARG A 169 14.02 17.64 19.09
CA ARG A 169 15.24 17.16 19.72
C ARG A 169 15.71 18.29 20.63
N THR A 170 15.24 18.30 21.87
CA THR A 170 15.86 19.06 22.96
C THR A 170 17.20 18.41 23.23
N VAL A 171 18.19 18.78 22.43
CA VAL A 171 19.61 18.52 22.71
C VAL A 171 20.09 19.66 23.59
N HIS A 172 19.62 19.73 24.83
CA HIS A 172 20.28 20.54 25.86
C HIS A 172 20.15 19.85 27.22
N GLU A 173 21.32 19.65 27.83
CA GLU A 173 21.54 19.38 29.25
C GLU A 173 21.14 18.02 29.82
N THR A 174 22.04 17.04 29.70
CA THR A 174 22.50 16.28 30.89
C THR A 174 23.87 15.66 30.64
N LEU A 175 24.90 16.50 30.58
CA LEU A 175 26.22 16.12 31.07
C LEU A 175 26.35 16.74 32.46
N VAL A 176 26.93 15.98 33.39
CA VAL A 176 27.10 16.26 34.83
C VAL A 176 25.99 15.64 35.69
N THR A 177 26.17 14.38 36.05
CA THR A 177 26.30 13.92 37.45
C THR A 177 26.40 12.39 37.43
N ARG A 178 27.62 11.87 37.57
CA ARG A 178 27.99 10.56 38.15
C ARG A 178 29.50 10.38 38.07
N LEU A 179 30.18 10.95 39.07
CA LEU A 179 31.19 10.21 39.83
C LEU A 179 30.50 9.74 41.10
#